data_AF-A0A4Y5Z0V8-F1
#
_entry.id   AF-A0A4Y5Z0V8-F1
#
_cell.length_a   1.000
_cell.length_b   1.000
_cell.length_c   1.000
_cell.angle_alpha   90.00
_cell.angle_beta   90.00
_cell.angle_gamma   90.00
#
_symmetry.space_group_name_H-M   'P 1'
#
loop_
_entity.id
_entity.type
_entity.pdbx_description
1 polymer ?
#
loop_
_entity_poly.entity_id
_entity_poly.type
_entity_poly.pdbx_seq_one_letter_code
_entity_poly.pdbx_strand_id
1 'polypeptide(L)'
;MTAEPANFMGQMTVESGKFTSRSEARRAVTALVLTAALLSAAVAQAATPTQAASAGARLAKMAPGSTSSCTVGKSGNLDCLVDTVRTRVSECAGDYAWGQVSEKDGVTLESAFDKAKAKPTVHLASRQFVCVAATAGNNQIPDRFYVIAFPLKRVPGCKENDLCQERQQTWVGTKPEGPCQWVGKEGDFTGACAAGWVSPDSIEVFSMGLQ
;
A
#
# COMPACT_ATOMS: atom_id res chain seq x y z
N MET A 1 46.64 -20.55 44.77
CA MET A 1 46.94 -22.00 44.93
C MET A 1 46.02 -22.71 43.93
N THR A 2 46.50 -22.91 42.69
CA THR A 2 47.02 -24.19 42.12
C THR A 2 45.90 -25.24 42.03
N ALA A 3 45.59 -25.91 40.91
CA ALA A 3 46.35 -26.18 39.69
C ALA A 3 45.40 -26.69 38.57
N GLU A 4 45.83 -26.56 37.32
CA GLU A 4 45.41 -27.41 36.20
C GLU A 4 46.09 -28.80 36.31
N PRO A 5 45.58 -29.85 35.66
CA PRO A 5 46.34 -30.33 34.51
C PRO A 5 45.51 -30.89 33.33
N ALA A 6 46.23 -30.96 32.21
CA ALA A 6 45.87 -31.34 30.85
C ALA A 6 45.79 -32.86 30.58
N ASN A 7 45.62 -33.16 29.27
CA ASN A 7 45.69 -34.42 28.50
C ASN A 7 44.33 -35.09 28.22
N PHE A 8 44.04 -35.60 27.01
CA PHE A 8 44.93 -36.25 26.05
C PHE A 8 44.30 -36.21 24.63
N MET A 9 45.10 -35.90 23.60
CA MET A 9 44.76 -36.07 22.17
C MET A 9 44.73 -37.55 21.79
N GLY A 10 43.84 -37.95 20.88
CA GLY A 10 43.92 -39.26 20.24
C GLY A 10 42.76 -39.53 19.29
N GLN A 11 43.01 -39.36 18.00
CA GLN A 11 42.16 -39.68 16.85
C GLN A 11 41.65 -41.12 16.87
N MET A 12 40.48 -41.41 16.28
CA MET A 12 40.31 -42.50 15.30
C MET A 12 38.93 -42.49 14.61
N THR A 13 39.04 -42.56 13.28
CA THR A 13 38.12 -42.94 12.20
C THR A 13 36.88 -43.77 12.53
N VAL A 14 35.74 -43.43 11.91
CA VAL A 14 34.51 -44.24 11.90
C VAL A 14 34.46 -45.06 10.61
N GLU A 15 34.57 -46.39 10.74
CA GLU A 15 34.31 -47.37 9.68
C GLU A 15 32.83 -47.80 9.71
N SER A 16 32.28 -48.08 8.53
CA SER A 16 30.85 -48.30 8.28
C SER A 16 30.39 -49.70 8.69
N GLY A 17 29.23 -49.82 9.36
CA GLY A 17 28.64 -51.11 9.79
C GLY A 17 27.12 -51.18 9.63
N LYS A 18 26.66 -52.33 9.15
CA LYS A 18 25.35 -52.66 8.55
C LYS A 18 24.15 -52.80 9.51
N PHE A 19 22.98 -52.53 8.93
CA PHE A 19 21.59 -52.75 9.39
C PHE A 19 21.32 -54.12 10.06
N THR A 20 20.49 -54.13 11.12
CA THR A 20 19.92 -55.36 11.70
C THR A 20 18.42 -55.24 12.00
N SER A 21 17.83 -56.42 12.17
CA SER A 21 16.44 -56.84 12.03
C SER A 21 15.60 -56.76 13.32
N ARG A 22 14.27 -56.56 13.12
CA ARG A 22 13.08 -56.98 13.91
C ARG A 22 12.76 -56.41 15.31
N SER A 23 11.44 -56.18 15.46
CA SER A 23 10.53 -56.16 16.62
C SER A 23 10.51 -54.96 17.57
N GLU A 24 9.36 -54.29 17.50
CA GLU A 24 8.53 -53.68 18.55
C GLU A 24 9.10 -53.37 19.95
N ALA A 25 8.60 -52.22 20.44
CA ALA A 25 8.18 -51.93 21.81
C ALA A 25 9.11 -51.08 22.70
N ARG A 26 8.75 -49.79 22.75
CA ARG A 26 8.57 -48.96 23.96
C ARG A 26 9.82 -48.61 24.80
N ARG A 27 10.37 -47.41 24.54
CA ARG A 27 10.25 -46.19 25.39
C ARG A 27 11.48 -45.26 25.23
N ALA A 28 11.16 -43.97 25.11
CA ALA A 28 12.01 -42.80 25.40
C ALA A 28 13.19 -42.54 24.42
N VAL A 29 13.64 -41.32 24.12
CA VAL A 29 13.26 -39.92 24.36
C VAL A 29 14.17 -39.09 23.41
N THR A 30 13.74 -37.90 22.98
CA THR A 30 14.50 -36.78 22.33
C THR A 30 15.14 -37.05 20.96
N ALA A 31 14.63 -36.47 19.87
CA ALA A 31 14.68 -35.06 19.45
C ALA A 31 15.97 -34.67 18.70
N LEU A 32 15.83 -34.39 17.40
CA LEU A 32 16.39 -33.19 16.77
C LEU A 32 15.73 -33.00 15.39
N VAL A 33 14.65 -32.22 15.35
CA VAL A 33 14.16 -31.62 14.09
C VAL A 33 14.53 -30.14 14.16
N LEU A 34 15.64 -29.78 13.53
CA LEU A 34 16.04 -28.39 13.32
C LEU A 34 15.28 -27.84 12.10
N THR A 35 14.03 -27.48 12.28
CA THR A 35 13.33 -26.56 11.37
C THR A 35 13.71 -25.13 11.75
N ALA A 36 14.68 -24.55 11.04
CA ALA A 36 14.98 -23.14 11.11
C ALA A 36 13.81 -22.34 10.52
N ALA A 37 12.97 -21.78 11.39
CA ALA A 37 11.96 -20.82 11.00
C ALA A 37 12.64 -19.50 10.61
N LEU A 38 12.71 -19.24 9.31
CA LEU A 38 13.11 -17.94 8.77
C LEU A 38 11.98 -16.93 9.05
N LEU A 39 12.11 -16.19 10.16
CA LEU A 39 11.35 -14.98 10.41
C LEU A 39 11.93 -13.86 9.54
N SER A 40 11.39 -13.70 8.34
CA SER A 40 11.67 -12.54 7.48
C SER A 40 10.97 -11.31 8.06
N ALA A 41 11.64 -10.60 8.96
CA ALA A 41 11.22 -9.24 9.32
C ALA A 41 11.44 -8.35 8.10
N ALA A 42 10.35 -7.86 7.49
CA ALA A 42 10.42 -6.85 6.44
C ALA A 42 11.04 -5.58 7.05
N VAL A 43 12.31 -5.32 6.74
CA VAL A 43 12.97 -4.06 7.10
C VAL A 43 12.29 -2.94 6.31
N ALA A 44 11.58 -2.03 6.96
CA ALA A 44 11.06 -0.84 6.30
C ALA A 44 12.23 -0.03 5.74
N GLN A 45 12.35 0.08 4.41
CA GLN A 45 13.38 0.89 3.78
C GLN A 45 13.05 2.38 3.91
N ALA A 46 14.05 3.19 4.26
CA ALA A 46 13.92 4.64 4.23
C ALA A 46 13.65 5.13 2.80
N ALA A 47 12.81 6.15 2.68
CA ALA A 47 12.53 6.80 1.42
C ALA A 47 13.80 7.44 0.84
N THR A 48 13.94 7.33 -0.48
CA THR A 48 15.03 7.90 -1.26
C THR A 48 14.64 9.27 -1.82
N PRO A 49 15.62 10.13 -2.16
CA PRO A 49 15.34 11.39 -2.86
C PRO A 49 14.58 11.20 -4.18
N THR A 50 14.84 10.10 -4.89
CA THR A 50 14.12 9.76 -6.13
C THR A 50 12.64 9.49 -5.87
N GLN A 51 12.32 8.75 -4.79
CA GLN A 51 10.92 8.54 -4.37
C GLN A 51 10.25 9.84 -3.94
N ALA A 52 10.98 10.73 -3.27
CA ALA A 52 10.44 12.04 -2.91
C ALA A 52 10.13 12.88 -4.18
N ALA A 53 11.02 12.86 -5.18
CA ALA A 53 10.79 13.55 -6.44
C ALA A 53 9.58 12.97 -7.21
N SER A 54 9.44 11.64 -7.29
CA SER A 54 8.30 11.01 -7.98
C SER A 54 6.98 11.29 -7.26
N ALA A 55 6.95 11.19 -5.92
CA ALA A 55 5.79 11.56 -5.11
C ALA A 55 5.41 13.04 -5.29
N GLY A 56 6.40 13.93 -5.34
CA GLY A 56 6.17 15.37 -5.58
C GLY A 56 5.58 15.64 -6.97
N ALA A 57 6.09 14.99 -8.01
CA ALA A 57 5.56 15.12 -9.36
C ALA A 57 4.12 14.58 -9.49
N ARG A 58 3.81 13.48 -8.79
CA ARG A 58 2.44 12.93 -8.70
C ARG A 58 1.51 13.92 -8.02
N LEU A 59 1.94 14.47 -6.88
CA LEU A 59 1.15 15.41 -6.11
C LEU A 59 0.86 16.71 -6.87
N ALA A 60 1.82 17.20 -7.65
CA ALA A 60 1.64 18.35 -8.54
C ALA A 60 0.55 18.14 -9.60
N LYS A 61 0.40 16.91 -10.12
CA LYS A 61 -0.68 16.56 -11.04
C LYS A 61 -2.03 16.47 -10.33
N MET A 62 -2.05 15.97 -9.10
CA MET A 62 -3.27 15.83 -8.30
C MET A 62 -3.81 17.19 -7.85
N ALA A 63 -2.95 18.17 -7.55
CA ALA A 63 -3.32 19.48 -7.02
C ALA A 63 -2.89 20.63 -7.97
N PRO A 64 -3.46 20.71 -9.19
CA PRO A 64 -3.13 21.79 -10.11
C PRO A 64 -3.48 23.16 -9.50
N GLY A 65 -2.55 24.11 -9.61
CA GLY A 65 -2.72 25.46 -9.07
C GLY A 65 -2.45 25.61 -7.56
N SER A 66 -1.99 24.54 -6.90
CA SER A 66 -1.42 24.54 -5.56
C SER A 66 0.10 24.36 -5.62
N THR A 67 0.80 24.81 -4.59
CA THR A 67 2.22 24.47 -4.41
C THR A 67 2.30 23.03 -3.91
N SER A 68 3.16 22.20 -4.47
CA SER A 68 3.37 20.83 -3.96
C SER A 68 4.84 20.51 -3.83
N SER A 69 5.19 19.79 -2.77
CA SER A 69 6.57 19.36 -2.53
C SER A 69 6.58 18.05 -1.75
N CYS A 70 7.64 17.27 -1.95
CA CYS A 70 7.91 16.05 -1.22
C CYS A 70 9.39 15.99 -0.92
N THR A 71 9.75 15.65 0.31
CA THR A 71 11.14 15.50 0.77
C THR A 71 11.28 14.23 1.61
N VAL A 72 12.52 13.80 1.84
CA VAL A 72 12.80 12.74 2.82
C VAL A 72 12.95 13.41 4.19
N GLY A 73 12.02 13.15 5.09
CA GLY A 73 12.04 13.68 6.45
C GLY A 73 13.14 13.05 7.29
N LYS A 74 13.39 13.62 8.47
CA LYS A 74 14.45 13.17 9.40
C LYS A 74 14.30 11.71 9.85
N SER A 75 13.08 11.18 9.86
CA SER A 75 12.77 9.78 10.19
C SER A 75 12.92 8.82 8.99
N GLY A 76 13.40 9.30 7.84
CA GLY A 76 13.49 8.52 6.60
C GLY A 76 12.15 8.33 5.90
N ASN A 77 11.07 8.94 6.36
CA ASN A 77 9.76 8.86 5.71
C ASN A 77 9.57 9.99 4.69
N LEU A 78 8.70 9.79 3.71
CA LEU A 78 8.27 10.87 2.83
C LEU A 78 7.49 11.93 3.61
N ASP A 79 7.93 13.18 3.48
CA ASP A 79 7.23 14.35 3.99
C ASP A 79 6.75 15.20 2.81
N CYS A 80 5.46 15.11 2.52
CA CYS A 80 4.83 15.75 1.37
C CYS A 80 3.81 16.79 1.83
N LEU A 81 3.74 17.90 1.09
CA LEU A 81 2.86 19.03 1.34
C LEU A 81 2.11 19.41 0.06
N VAL A 82 0.82 19.72 0.19
CA VAL A 82 0.06 20.55 -0.76
C VAL A 82 -0.25 21.87 -0.07
N ASP A 83 0.23 22.96 -0.64
CA ASP A 83 0.30 24.29 -0.04
C ASP A 83 1.02 24.24 1.32
N THR A 84 0.27 24.11 2.41
CA THR A 84 0.80 23.94 3.77
C THR A 84 0.29 22.69 4.48
N VAL A 85 -0.50 21.87 3.79
CA VAL A 85 -1.19 20.71 4.35
C VAL A 85 -0.37 19.45 4.10
N ARG A 86 -0.01 18.76 5.19
CA ARG A 86 0.63 17.45 5.13
C ARG A 86 -0.23 16.49 4.32
N THR A 87 0.39 15.84 3.35
CA THR A 87 -0.32 14.95 2.44
C THR A 87 0.45 13.65 2.32
N ARG A 88 -0.22 12.52 2.54
CA ARG A 88 0.34 11.20 2.30
C ARG A 88 -0.02 10.75 0.90
N VAL A 89 0.95 10.30 0.12
CA VAL A 89 0.73 9.63 -1.17
C VAL A 89 0.78 8.13 -0.91
N SER A 90 -0.28 7.40 -1.25
CA SER A 90 -0.43 5.96 -0.95
C SER A 90 -0.12 5.06 -2.14
N GLU A 91 -0.04 5.63 -3.34
CA GLU A 91 0.26 4.92 -4.59
C GLU A 91 -0.70 3.75 -4.90
N CYS A 92 -1.92 3.78 -4.34
CA CYS A 92 -2.88 2.67 -4.41
C CYS A 92 -2.32 1.34 -3.89
N ALA A 93 -1.47 1.41 -2.86
CA ALA A 93 -0.86 0.24 -2.25
C ALA A 93 -0.95 0.29 -0.71
N GLY A 94 -1.09 -0.89 -0.11
CA GLY A 94 -1.16 -1.06 1.34
C GLY A 94 -2.55 -0.86 1.94
N ASP A 95 -2.59 -0.92 3.27
CA ASP A 95 -3.81 -0.73 4.05
C ASP A 95 -4.33 0.71 3.87
N TYR A 96 -5.65 0.91 3.95
CA TYR A 96 -6.31 2.21 3.74
C TYR A 96 -6.19 2.81 2.32
N ALA A 97 -5.56 2.11 1.38
CA ALA A 97 -5.47 2.56 -0.02
C ALA A 97 -6.77 2.38 -0.81
N TRP A 98 -7.76 1.67 -0.23
CA TRP A 98 -8.98 1.24 -0.91
C TRP A 98 -10.22 1.70 -0.17
N GLY A 99 -11.29 1.92 -0.90
CA GLY A 99 -12.58 2.25 -0.34
C GLY A 99 -13.69 2.26 -1.37
N GLN A 100 -14.83 2.78 -0.97
CA GLN A 100 -15.98 2.97 -1.84
C GLN A 100 -16.67 4.31 -1.56
N VAL A 101 -17.40 4.82 -2.54
CA VAL A 101 -18.29 5.97 -2.34
C VAL A 101 -19.41 5.59 -1.36
N SER A 102 -19.47 6.28 -0.22
CA SER A 102 -20.46 6.04 0.85
C SER A 102 -21.78 6.76 0.61
N GLU A 103 -21.74 7.88 -0.12
CA GLU A 103 -22.91 8.72 -0.38
C GLU A 103 -23.96 7.96 -1.21
N LYS A 104 -25.22 8.06 -0.79
CA LYS A 104 -26.35 7.37 -1.45
C LYS A 104 -26.54 7.82 -2.90
N ASP A 105 -26.35 9.10 -3.17
CA ASP A 105 -26.53 9.71 -4.49
C ASP A 105 -25.21 9.77 -5.28
N GLY A 106 -24.15 9.14 -4.77
CA GLY A 106 -22.81 9.27 -5.33
C GLY A 106 -22.12 10.57 -4.93
N VAL A 107 -20.94 10.81 -5.50
CA VAL A 107 -20.13 11.99 -5.18
C VAL A 107 -19.46 12.56 -6.43
N THR A 108 -19.42 13.88 -6.51
CA THR A 108 -18.72 14.59 -7.59
C THR A 108 -17.32 14.94 -7.13
N LEU A 109 -16.31 14.49 -7.90
CA LEU A 109 -14.92 14.78 -7.64
C LEU A 109 -14.53 16.17 -8.15
N GLU A 110 -13.51 16.73 -7.53
CA GLU A 110 -13.02 18.07 -7.80
C GLU A 110 -11.60 18.07 -8.40
N SER A 111 -11.34 18.96 -9.35
CA SER A 111 -10.09 19.02 -10.11
C SER A 111 -8.88 19.53 -9.33
N ALA A 112 -9.09 20.25 -8.23
CA ALA A 112 -8.03 20.94 -7.50
C ALA A 112 -8.20 20.76 -5.99
N PHE A 113 -7.08 20.85 -5.28
CA PHE A 113 -7.06 20.75 -3.82
C PHE A 113 -7.73 21.97 -3.16
N ASP A 114 -7.35 23.16 -3.62
CA ASP A 114 -7.95 24.44 -3.24
C ASP A 114 -9.40 24.52 -3.76
N LYS A 115 -10.36 24.53 -2.82
CA LYS A 115 -11.80 24.59 -3.12
C LYS A 115 -12.19 25.82 -3.94
N ALA A 116 -11.49 26.95 -3.80
CA ALA A 116 -11.80 28.16 -4.56
C ALA A 116 -11.44 28.03 -6.06
N LYS A 117 -10.52 27.11 -6.40
CA LYS A 117 -10.08 26.84 -7.78
C LYS A 117 -10.67 25.55 -8.33
N ALA A 118 -11.36 24.78 -7.48
CA ALA A 118 -11.81 23.45 -7.80
C ALA A 118 -12.99 23.49 -8.77
N LYS A 119 -12.94 22.63 -9.79
CA LYS A 119 -14.03 22.45 -10.76
C LYS A 119 -14.54 21.02 -10.66
N PRO A 120 -15.86 20.79 -10.80
CA PRO A 120 -16.42 19.45 -10.95
C PRO A 120 -15.77 18.72 -12.13
N THR A 121 -15.28 17.50 -11.92
CA THR A 121 -14.66 16.69 -12.99
C THR A 121 -15.57 15.55 -13.41
N VAL A 122 -15.87 14.67 -12.47
CA VAL A 122 -16.58 13.41 -12.70
C VAL A 122 -17.42 13.08 -11.48
N HIS A 123 -18.63 12.60 -11.73
CA HIS A 123 -19.51 12.06 -10.72
C HIS A 123 -19.35 10.55 -10.66
N LEU A 124 -19.06 10.03 -9.46
CA LEU A 124 -18.97 8.62 -9.16
C LEU A 124 -20.26 8.17 -8.48
N ALA A 125 -20.88 7.10 -8.99
CA ALA A 125 -22.06 6.54 -8.36
C ALA A 125 -21.77 5.95 -6.97
N SER A 126 -22.83 5.79 -6.16
CA SER A 126 -22.76 5.13 -4.86
C SER A 126 -22.16 3.73 -4.95
N ARG A 127 -21.34 3.37 -3.96
CA ARG A 127 -20.58 2.12 -3.88
C ARG A 127 -19.58 1.92 -5.02
N GLN A 128 -19.23 2.97 -5.77
CA GLN A 128 -18.11 2.91 -6.71
C GLN A 128 -16.83 2.61 -5.93
N PHE A 129 -16.15 1.52 -6.29
CA PHE A 129 -14.85 1.18 -5.75
C PHE A 129 -13.80 2.20 -6.18
N VAL A 130 -12.96 2.64 -5.24
CA VAL A 130 -11.93 3.64 -5.47
C VAL A 130 -10.61 3.27 -4.79
N CYS A 131 -9.52 3.73 -5.40
CA CYS A 131 -8.26 3.91 -4.71
C CYS A 131 -8.23 5.30 -4.06
N VAL A 132 -7.81 5.39 -2.80
CA VAL A 132 -7.41 6.64 -2.13
C VAL A 132 -5.94 6.85 -2.42
N ALA A 133 -5.59 7.60 -3.46
CA ALA A 133 -4.20 7.79 -3.92
C ALA A 133 -3.44 8.84 -3.11
N ALA A 134 -4.16 9.78 -2.48
CA ALA A 134 -3.59 10.69 -1.51
C ALA A 134 -4.56 11.05 -0.38
N THR A 135 -4.01 11.33 0.79
CA THR A 135 -4.73 11.80 1.98
C THR A 135 -4.09 13.09 2.45
N ALA A 136 -4.80 14.21 2.33
CA ALA A 136 -4.36 15.49 2.86
C ALA A 136 -4.96 15.70 4.25
N GLY A 137 -4.18 16.28 5.16
CA GLY A 137 -4.55 16.51 6.56
C GLY A 137 -3.75 15.63 7.51
N ASN A 138 -4.21 15.54 8.75
CA ASN A 138 -3.60 14.65 9.72
C ASN A 138 -4.15 13.22 9.57
N ASN A 139 -3.44 12.22 10.12
CA ASN A 139 -3.79 10.82 9.90
C ASN A 139 -5.12 10.41 10.56
N GLN A 140 -5.55 11.14 11.59
CA GLN A 140 -6.75 10.85 12.38
C GLN A 140 -7.99 11.53 11.82
N ILE A 141 -7.80 12.70 11.21
CA ILE A 141 -8.83 13.58 10.68
C ILE A 141 -8.27 14.09 9.34
N PRO A 142 -8.45 13.30 8.26
CA PRO A 142 -8.13 13.78 6.93
C PRO A 142 -8.99 15.00 6.60
N ASP A 143 -8.43 15.96 5.88
CA ASP A 143 -9.16 17.11 5.37
C ASP A 143 -9.80 16.77 4.01
N ARG A 144 -9.06 16.04 3.17
CA ARG A 144 -9.47 15.63 1.84
C ARG A 144 -8.82 14.32 1.41
N PHE A 145 -9.53 13.56 0.58
CA PHE A 145 -8.94 12.46 -0.18
C PHE A 145 -8.79 12.86 -1.64
N TYR A 146 -7.71 12.41 -2.27
CA TYR A 146 -7.64 12.29 -3.72
C TYR A 146 -7.94 10.84 -4.08
N VAL A 147 -9.00 10.62 -4.83
CA VAL A 147 -9.47 9.29 -5.19
C VAL A 147 -9.44 9.05 -6.69
N ILE A 148 -9.36 7.79 -7.07
CA ILE A 148 -9.39 7.32 -8.44
C ILE A 148 -10.36 6.13 -8.51
N ALA A 149 -11.34 6.16 -9.42
CA ALA A 149 -12.14 4.98 -9.73
C ALA A 149 -11.23 3.94 -10.41
N PHE A 150 -10.95 2.85 -9.68
CA PHE A 150 -9.86 1.93 -10.02
C PHE A 150 -10.39 0.69 -10.74
N PRO A 151 -9.82 0.27 -11.89
CA PRO A 151 -10.27 -0.93 -12.60
C PRO A 151 -10.04 -2.20 -11.77
N LEU A 152 -11.10 -2.96 -11.49
CA LEU A 152 -11.06 -4.07 -10.53
C LEU A 152 -10.16 -5.21 -10.95
N LYS A 153 -10.05 -5.45 -12.27
CA LYS A 153 -9.20 -6.49 -12.86
C LYS A 153 -7.71 -6.37 -12.47
N ARG A 154 -7.29 -5.23 -11.94
CA ARG A 154 -5.91 -4.97 -11.51
C ARG A 154 -5.71 -5.09 -10.00
N VAL A 155 -6.76 -5.35 -9.24
CA VAL A 155 -6.71 -5.50 -7.79
C VAL A 155 -6.95 -6.96 -7.46
N PRO A 156 -5.91 -7.75 -7.14
CA PRO A 156 -6.06 -9.18 -6.88
C PRO A 156 -7.11 -9.50 -5.81
N GLY A 157 -7.17 -8.68 -4.75
CA GLY A 157 -8.16 -8.80 -3.66
C GLY A 157 -9.60 -8.43 -4.04
N CYS A 158 -9.85 -8.00 -5.29
CA CYS A 158 -11.21 -7.75 -5.77
C CYS A 158 -11.85 -8.95 -6.44
N LYS A 159 -11.10 -10.03 -6.68
CA LYS A 159 -11.69 -11.26 -7.20
C LYS A 159 -12.67 -11.81 -6.16
N GLU A 160 -13.94 -11.94 -6.53
CA GLU A 160 -15.01 -12.49 -5.67
C GLU A 160 -15.32 -11.66 -4.41
N ASN A 161 -14.84 -10.41 -4.32
CA ASN A 161 -15.11 -9.51 -3.21
C ASN A 161 -16.22 -8.50 -3.57
N ASP A 162 -17.36 -8.59 -2.87
CA ASP A 162 -18.55 -7.75 -3.12
C ASP A 162 -18.35 -6.25 -2.82
N LEU A 163 -17.28 -5.89 -2.11
CA LEU A 163 -16.88 -4.48 -1.89
C LEU A 163 -16.30 -3.86 -3.16
N CYS A 164 -15.80 -4.67 -4.07
CA CYS A 164 -15.22 -4.24 -5.33
C CYS A 164 -16.29 -4.18 -6.42
N GLN A 165 -16.92 -3.03 -6.58
CA GLN A 165 -17.93 -2.81 -7.63
C GLN A 165 -17.52 -1.69 -8.59
N GLU A 166 -17.45 -2.03 -9.88
CA GLU A 166 -17.43 -1.03 -10.95
C GLU A 166 -18.85 -0.51 -11.12
N ARG A 167 -18.99 0.81 -11.06
CA ARG A 167 -20.25 1.51 -11.23
C ARG A 167 -20.13 2.50 -12.37
N GLN A 168 -21.25 3.11 -12.70
CA GLN A 168 -21.28 4.16 -13.68
C GLN A 168 -20.53 5.40 -13.16
N GLN A 169 -19.76 6.01 -14.04
CA GLN A 169 -19.12 7.29 -13.85
C GLN A 169 -19.65 8.25 -14.91
N THR A 170 -19.97 9.48 -14.50
CA THR A 170 -20.52 10.50 -15.39
C THR A 170 -19.61 11.71 -15.40
N TRP A 171 -18.98 11.99 -16.54
CA TRP A 171 -18.13 13.17 -16.68
C TRP A 171 -19.00 14.43 -16.63
N VAL A 172 -18.67 15.34 -15.72
CA VAL A 172 -19.36 16.63 -15.55
C VAL A 172 -18.59 17.73 -16.29
N GLY A 173 -17.26 17.65 -16.25
CA GLY A 173 -16.37 18.48 -17.06
C GLY A 173 -15.97 17.81 -18.37
N THR A 174 -15.02 18.42 -19.09
CA THR A 174 -14.41 17.81 -20.27
C THR A 174 -13.74 16.50 -19.90
N LYS A 175 -14.25 15.39 -20.43
CA LYS A 175 -13.62 14.08 -20.30
C LYS A 175 -12.20 14.15 -20.88
N PRO A 176 -11.16 13.74 -20.13
CA PRO A 176 -9.81 13.66 -20.68
C PRO A 176 -9.74 12.73 -21.89
N GLU A 177 -8.78 12.96 -22.77
CA GLU A 177 -8.58 12.12 -23.95
C GLU A 177 -7.91 10.78 -23.58
N GLY A 178 -8.16 9.76 -24.40
CA GLY A 178 -7.57 8.43 -24.26
C GLY A 178 -8.20 7.57 -23.16
N PRO A 179 -7.95 6.25 -23.17
CA PRO A 179 -8.42 5.35 -22.12
C PRO A 179 -7.69 5.64 -20.80
N CYS A 180 -8.33 5.37 -19.66
CA CYS A 180 -7.63 5.32 -18.38
C CYS A 180 -6.54 4.24 -18.43
N GLN A 181 -5.29 4.64 -18.31
CA GLN A 181 -4.13 3.76 -18.32
C GLN A 181 -3.34 3.92 -17.02
N TRP A 182 -2.92 2.80 -16.48
CA TRP A 182 -1.95 2.77 -15.41
C TRP A 182 -0.57 2.72 -16.02
N VAL A 183 0.30 3.67 -15.68
CA VAL A 183 1.68 3.71 -16.15
C VAL A 183 2.61 3.51 -14.97
N GLY A 184 3.57 2.60 -15.08
CA GLY A 184 4.48 2.29 -13.97
C GLY A 184 3.89 1.34 -12.92
N LYS A 185 4.37 1.43 -11.68
CA LYS A 185 4.09 0.46 -10.60
C LYS A 185 3.34 1.05 -9.40
N GLU A 186 3.18 2.38 -9.34
CA GLU A 186 2.91 3.09 -8.09
C GLU A 186 1.96 4.29 -8.32
N GLY A 187 0.65 4.13 -8.13
CA GLY A 187 -0.27 5.28 -8.17
C GLY A 187 -0.36 6.08 -9.48
N ASP A 188 0.37 5.72 -10.54
CA ASP A 188 0.60 6.57 -11.70
C ASP A 188 -0.38 6.23 -12.83
N PHE A 189 -1.07 7.26 -13.31
CA PHE A 189 -2.14 7.13 -14.29
C PHE A 189 -2.04 8.17 -15.40
N THR A 190 -2.56 7.80 -16.57
CA THR A 190 -2.70 8.67 -17.74
C THR A 190 -4.06 8.44 -18.41
N GLY A 191 -4.47 9.40 -19.24
CA GLY A 191 -5.73 9.36 -19.97
C GLY A 191 -6.96 9.62 -19.09
N ALA A 192 -8.13 9.12 -19.51
CA ALA A 192 -9.42 9.40 -18.88
C ALA A 192 -9.71 8.58 -17.61
N CYS A 193 -8.81 8.58 -16.63
CA CYS A 193 -9.10 8.03 -15.30
C CYS A 193 -10.01 8.98 -14.52
N ALA A 194 -11.14 8.49 -14.01
CA ALA A 194 -12.01 9.27 -13.16
C ALA A 194 -11.34 9.48 -11.80
N ALA A 195 -10.78 10.67 -11.61
CA ALA A 195 -9.99 11.02 -10.45
C ALA A 195 -10.25 12.47 -10.02
N GLY A 196 -9.99 12.74 -8.76
CA GLY A 196 -10.10 14.08 -8.19
C GLY A 196 -10.17 14.07 -6.67
N TRP A 197 -10.22 15.28 -6.11
CA TRP A 197 -10.34 15.50 -4.68
C TRP A 197 -11.79 15.40 -4.23
N VAL A 198 -11.99 14.94 -2.99
CA VAL A 198 -13.30 14.73 -2.39
C VAL A 198 -13.26 14.93 -0.87
N SER A 199 -14.42 15.13 -0.26
CA SER A 199 -14.57 15.11 1.20
C SER A 199 -14.29 13.71 1.75
N PRO A 200 -13.65 13.58 2.92
CA PRO A 200 -13.41 12.28 3.55
C PRO A 200 -14.70 11.51 3.88
N ASP A 201 -15.75 12.21 4.34
CA ASP A 201 -17.02 11.58 4.73
C ASP A 201 -17.74 10.88 3.58
N SER A 202 -17.42 11.27 2.34
CA SER A 202 -18.02 10.69 1.14
C SER A 202 -17.35 9.38 0.69
N ILE A 203 -16.28 8.95 1.38
CA ILE A 203 -15.53 7.72 1.08
C ILE A 203 -15.47 6.85 2.33
N GLU A 204 -16.03 5.65 2.23
CA GLU A 204 -15.83 4.60 3.21
C GLU A 204 -14.51 3.88 2.90
N VAL A 205 -13.48 4.11 3.71
CA VAL A 205 -12.15 3.50 3.54
C VAL A 205 -12.12 2.11 4.18
N PHE A 206 -11.59 1.13 3.45
CA PHE A 206 -11.39 -0.23 3.94
C PHE A 206 -10.14 -0.28 4.84
N SER A 207 -10.36 -0.13 6.14
CA SER A 207 -9.30 0.02 7.15
C SER A 207 -8.38 -1.19 7.29
N MET A 208 -8.86 -2.39 6.91
CA MET A 208 -8.07 -3.62 6.87
C MET A 208 -7.63 -4.01 5.45
N GLY A 209 -7.72 -3.08 4.50
CA GLY A 209 -7.48 -3.36 3.09
C GLY A 209 -8.57 -4.23 2.45
N LEU A 210 -8.23 -4.81 1.30
CA LEU A 210 -9.06 -5.78 0.61
C LEU A 210 -8.59 -7.18 0.99
N GLN A 211 -9.51 -7.95 1.56
CA GLN A 211 -9.30 -9.37 1.91
C GLN A 211 -9.74 -10.26 0.77
#